data_AF-A0A090R039-F1
#
_entry.id   AF-A0A090R039-F1
#
_cell.length_a   1.000
_cell.length_b   1.000
_cell.length_c   1.000
_cell.angle_alpha   90.00
_cell.angle_beta   90.00
_cell.angle_gamma   90.00
#
_symmetry.space_group_name_H-M   'P 1'
#
loop_
_entity.id
_entity.type
_entity.pdbx_description
1 polymer ?
#
loop_
_entity_poly.entity_id
_entity_poly.type
_entity_poly.pdbx_seq_one_letter_code
_entity_poly.pdbx_strand_id
1 'polypeptide(L)'
;MMAGVVYVCMGALIKVRGVAIIHKLLPPVVVGPVIMVIGLGLAPSAVNMALGKSGDGAVQLVNGDAALWISITSLLVTVGFSVFAKGFFKLVPIMAGIVTGYVMSLAFGVVDFTPIQQAAWFAVPNFTFPEFNINAILFMIPVAIAPAVEHVGDMLAISNVTGKDYLKKPGLHRTMAGDGIATMAASMFGAPPNTTYSEVTGAVMLTKAFNPVIMTWAAVTALVLAFVGKLGAVLQTIPVPSWAVL
;
A
#
# COMPACT_ATOMS: atom_id res chain seq x y z
N MET A 1 1.73 9.44 -13.98
CA MET A 1 0.86 10.53 -14.51
C MET A 1 -0.39 10.02 -15.21
N MET A 2 -0.27 9.21 -16.29
CA MET A 2 -1.46 8.83 -17.08
C MET A 2 -2.50 7.98 -16.34
N ALA A 3 -2.10 7.14 -15.38
CA ALA A 3 -3.05 6.47 -14.48
C ALA A 3 -3.94 7.49 -13.73
N GLY A 4 -3.35 8.57 -13.21
CA GLY A 4 -4.12 9.63 -12.56
C GLY A 4 -5.03 10.42 -13.51
N VAL A 5 -4.62 10.61 -14.77
CA VAL A 5 -5.50 11.16 -15.82
C VAL A 5 -6.71 10.26 -16.04
N VAL A 6 -6.51 8.94 -16.10
CA VAL A 6 -7.62 7.97 -16.20
C VAL A 6 -8.58 8.14 -15.03
N TYR A 7 -8.09 8.37 -13.81
CA TYR A 7 -8.95 8.52 -12.61
C TYR A 7 -9.75 9.81 -12.64
N VAL A 8 -9.12 10.91 -13.06
CA VAL A 8 -9.83 12.18 -13.26
C VAL A 8 -10.89 12.04 -14.35
N CYS A 9 -10.59 11.36 -15.47
CA CYS A 9 -11.54 11.08 -16.54
C CYS A 9 -12.71 10.20 -16.05
N MET A 10 -12.43 9.16 -15.25
CA MET A 10 -13.46 8.34 -14.61
C MET A 10 -14.31 9.17 -13.65
N GLY A 11 -13.69 9.99 -12.80
CA GLY A 11 -14.39 10.92 -11.92
C GLY A 11 -15.30 11.89 -12.67
N ALA A 12 -14.83 12.46 -13.78
CA ALA A 12 -15.63 13.32 -14.66
C ALA A 12 -16.80 12.56 -15.29
N LEU A 13 -16.58 11.33 -15.77
CA LEU A 13 -17.64 10.48 -16.31
C LEU A 13 -18.73 10.18 -15.26
N ILE A 14 -18.32 9.87 -14.03
CA ILE A 14 -19.21 9.64 -12.88
C ILE A 14 -20.01 10.91 -12.55
N LYS A 15 -19.38 12.08 -12.63
CA LYS A 15 -20.06 13.36 -12.40
C LYS A 15 -21.16 13.62 -13.43
N VAL A 16 -20.91 13.31 -14.71
CA VAL A 16 -21.87 13.55 -15.80
C VAL A 16 -22.99 12.52 -15.82
N ARG A 17 -22.68 11.24 -15.66
CA ARG A 17 -23.65 10.15 -15.81
C ARG A 17 -24.26 9.65 -14.50
N GLY A 18 -23.79 10.16 -13.36
CA GLY A 18 -24.24 9.78 -12.03
C GLY A 18 -23.61 8.48 -11.50
N VAL A 19 -23.72 8.30 -10.19
CA VAL A 19 -23.13 7.16 -9.45
C VAL A 19 -23.77 5.81 -9.84
N ALA A 20 -24.99 5.84 -10.39
CA ALA A 20 -25.70 4.64 -10.84
C ALA A 20 -24.92 3.82 -11.88
N ILE A 21 -24.07 4.47 -12.69
CA ILE A 21 -23.19 3.77 -13.63
C ILE A 21 -22.16 2.90 -12.91
N ILE A 22 -21.64 3.36 -11.79
CA ILE A 22 -20.66 2.58 -11.02
C ILE A 22 -21.32 1.39 -10.35
N HIS A 23 -22.52 1.54 -9.81
CA HIS A 23 -23.26 0.39 -9.30
C HIS A 23 -23.60 -0.64 -10.40
N LYS A 24 -23.72 -0.21 -11.66
CA LYS A 24 -23.96 -1.09 -12.80
C LYS A 24 -22.68 -1.73 -13.36
N LEU A 25 -21.58 -0.99 -13.44
CA LEU A 25 -20.30 -1.46 -13.99
C LEU A 25 -19.47 -2.24 -12.95
N LEU A 26 -19.50 -1.78 -11.71
CA LEU A 26 -18.72 -2.29 -10.59
C LEU A 26 -19.64 -2.66 -9.40
N PRO A 27 -20.64 -3.54 -9.59
CA PRO A 27 -21.42 -4.05 -8.46
C PRO A 27 -20.50 -4.84 -7.49
N PRO A 28 -20.90 -5.06 -6.22
CA PRO A 28 -20.09 -5.81 -5.26
C PRO A 28 -19.63 -7.18 -5.74
N VAL A 29 -20.45 -7.85 -6.59
CA VAL A 29 -20.13 -9.13 -7.22
C VAL A 29 -18.96 -9.06 -8.23
N VAL A 30 -18.59 -7.86 -8.71
CA VAL A 30 -17.41 -7.62 -9.55
C VAL A 30 -16.25 -7.10 -8.71
N VAL A 31 -16.50 -6.13 -7.82
CA VAL A 31 -15.46 -5.48 -7.02
C VAL A 31 -14.71 -6.50 -6.15
N GLY A 32 -15.43 -7.39 -5.46
CA GLY A 32 -14.82 -8.41 -4.59
C GLY A 32 -13.86 -9.35 -5.34
N PRO A 33 -14.30 -10.02 -6.42
CA PRO A 33 -13.41 -10.86 -7.22
C PRO A 33 -12.22 -10.13 -7.84
N VAL A 34 -12.38 -8.88 -8.29
CA VAL A 34 -11.26 -8.10 -8.83
C VAL A 34 -10.20 -7.87 -7.75
N ILE A 35 -10.61 -7.46 -6.54
CA ILE A 35 -9.68 -7.27 -5.41
C ILE A 35 -8.99 -8.60 -5.05
N MET A 36 -9.71 -9.72 -5.03
CA MET A 36 -9.11 -11.04 -4.78
C MET A 36 -8.07 -11.42 -5.84
N VAL A 37 -8.34 -11.15 -7.12
CA VAL A 37 -7.40 -11.43 -8.21
C VAL A 37 -6.16 -10.53 -8.13
N ILE A 38 -6.29 -9.26 -7.73
CA ILE A 38 -5.14 -8.38 -7.50
C ILE A 38 -4.23 -8.97 -6.42
N GLY A 39 -4.79 -9.35 -5.26
CA GLY A 39 -4.01 -9.97 -4.18
C GLY A 39 -3.37 -11.30 -4.57
N LEU A 40 -4.14 -12.19 -5.21
CA LEU A 40 -3.63 -13.48 -5.69
C LEU A 40 -2.56 -13.32 -6.79
N GLY A 41 -2.64 -12.27 -7.60
CA GLY A 41 -1.63 -11.93 -8.61
C GLY A 41 -0.28 -11.53 -8.01
N LEU A 42 -0.28 -10.99 -6.79
CA LEU A 42 0.94 -10.62 -6.05
C LEU A 42 1.50 -11.77 -5.20
N ALA A 43 0.72 -12.82 -4.97
CA ALA A 43 1.14 -13.97 -4.17
C ALA A 43 2.46 -14.62 -4.64
N PRO A 44 2.75 -14.79 -5.95
CA PRO A 44 4.03 -15.33 -6.39
C PRO A 44 5.23 -14.47 -5.94
N SER A 45 5.09 -13.14 -5.97
CA SER A 45 6.13 -12.23 -5.50
C SER A 45 6.35 -12.36 -4.00
N ALA A 46 5.27 -12.41 -3.21
CA ALA A 46 5.36 -12.63 -1.77
C ALA A 46 6.04 -13.97 -1.42
N VAL A 47 5.73 -15.04 -2.15
CA VAL A 47 6.38 -16.35 -2.00
C VAL A 47 7.86 -16.28 -2.34
N ASN A 48 8.23 -15.61 -3.45
CA ASN A 48 9.64 -15.41 -3.81
C ASN A 48 10.39 -14.66 -2.70
N MET A 49 9.78 -13.61 -2.15
CA MET A 49 10.34 -12.83 -1.05
C MET A 49 10.49 -13.67 0.23
N ALA A 50 9.51 -14.51 0.55
CA ALA A 50 9.56 -15.44 1.69
C ALA A 50 10.72 -16.44 1.57
N LEU A 51 10.99 -16.90 0.35
CA LEU A 51 12.12 -17.78 0.02
C LEU A 51 13.46 -17.05 -0.06
N GLY A 52 13.51 -15.76 0.28
CA GLY A 52 14.73 -14.95 0.27
C GLY A 52 15.21 -14.58 -1.12
N LYS A 53 14.33 -14.59 -2.12
CA LYS A 53 14.62 -14.15 -3.48
C LYS A 53 14.16 -12.71 -3.73
N SER A 54 14.62 -12.11 -4.82
CA SER A 54 14.00 -10.91 -5.39
C SER A 54 12.53 -11.16 -5.71
N GLY A 55 11.71 -10.11 -5.80
CA GLY A 55 10.26 -10.25 -6.03
C GLY A 55 9.91 -11.01 -7.32
N ASP A 56 10.74 -10.88 -8.36
CA ASP A 56 10.65 -11.63 -9.61
C ASP A 56 11.22 -13.06 -9.55
N GLY A 57 11.85 -13.44 -8.44
CA GLY A 57 12.44 -14.75 -8.21
C GLY A 57 13.81 -14.97 -8.87
N ALA A 58 14.38 -13.97 -9.52
CA ALA A 58 15.59 -14.09 -10.34
C ALA A 58 16.88 -14.26 -9.51
N VAL A 59 16.95 -13.62 -8.34
CA VAL A 59 18.19 -13.55 -7.53
C VAL A 59 17.93 -14.05 -6.12
N GLN A 60 18.82 -14.90 -5.60
CA GLN A 60 18.81 -15.28 -4.18
C GLN A 60 19.53 -14.20 -3.36
N LEU A 61 18.78 -13.51 -2.49
CA LEU A 61 19.27 -12.40 -1.67
C LEU A 61 19.64 -12.84 -0.25
N VAL A 62 18.94 -13.83 0.29
CA VAL A 62 19.17 -14.41 1.62
C VAL A 62 19.26 -15.92 1.47
N ASN A 63 20.09 -16.62 2.24
CA ASN A 63 20.14 -18.09 2.21
C ASN A 63 18.73 -18.69 2.41
N GLY A 64 18.34 -19.67 1.59
CA GLY A 64 16.97 -20.20 1.56
C GLY A 64 16.50 -20.81 2.87
N ASP A 65 17.38 -21.52 3.59
CA ASP A 65 17.04 -22.12 4.88
C ASP A 65 16.78 -21.05 5.94
N ALA A 66 17.65 -20.03 6.00
CA ALA A 66 17.47 -18.88 6.89
C ALA A 66 16.20 -18.08 6.54
N ALA A 67 15.95 -17.87 5.24
CA ALA A 67 14.79 -17.14 4.74
C ALA A 67 13.46 -17.81 5.13
N LEU A 68 13.39 -19.15 5.05
CA LEU A 68 12.23 -19.90 5.48
C LEU A 68 11.94 -19.73 6.98
N TRP A 69 12.97 -19.81 7.83
CA TRP A 69 12.79 -19.60 9.28
C TRP A 69 12.37 -18.17 9.62
N ILE A 70 12.94 -17.18 8.95
CA ILE A 70 12.58 -15.76 9.14
C ILE A 70 11.11 -15.53 8.72
N SER A 71 10.74 -15.97 7.52
CA SER A 71 9.40 -15.72 6.96
C SER A 71 8.31 -16.51 7.69
N ILE A 72 8.53 -17.78 8.04
CA ILE A 72 7.53 -18.57 8.77
C ILE A 72 7.29 -18.01 10.18
N THR A 73 8.35 -17.58 10.86
CA THR A 73 8.22 -16.98 12.20
C THR A 73 7.48 -15.65 12.12
N SER A 74 7.84 -14.80 11.15
CA SER A 74 7.14 -13.55 10.87
C SER A 74 5.65 -13.79 10.61
N LEU A 75 5.32 -14.75 9.73
CA LEU A 75 3.94 -15.09 9.38
C LEU A 75 3.14 -15.62 10.57
N LEU A 76 3.72 -16.54 11.36
CA LEU A 76 3.07 -17.10 12.53
C LEU A 76 2.76 -16.02 13.57
N VAL A 77 3.68 -15.06 13.77
CA VAL A 77 3.43 -13.93 14.66
C VAL A 77 2.35 -13.00 14.11
N THR A 78 2.38 -12.66 12.81
CA THR A 78 1.34 -11.85 12.17
C THR A 78 -0.04 -12.48 12.34
N VAL A 79 -0.17 -13.78 12.04
CA VAL A 79 -1.42 -14.54 12.19
C VAL A 79 -1.83 -14.61 13.67
N GLY A 80 -0.89 -14.91 14.56
CA GLY A 80 -1.13 -14.96 15.99
C GLY A 80 -1.67 -13.64 16.55
N PHE A 81 -1.08 -12.50 16.16
CA PHE A 81 -1.58 -11.19 16.55
C PHE A 81 -2.94 -10.89 15.91
N SER A 82 -3.14 -11.25 14.65
CA SER A 82 -4.42 -10.99 13.95
C SER A 82 -5.60 -11.72 14.60
N VAL A 83 -5.35 -12.93 15.12
CA VAL A 83 -6.38 -13.80 15.73
C VAL A 83 -6.54 -13.54 17.23
N PHE A 84 -5.44 -13.47 17.99
CA PHE A 84 -5.47 -13.49 19.45
C PHE A 84 -5.29 -12.10 20.11
N ALA A 85 -4.73 -11.11 19.41
CA ALA A 85 -4.51 -9.80 20.01
C ALA A 85 -5.84 -9.07 20.28
N LYS A 86 -5.85 -8.27 21.35
CA LYS A 86 -7.00 -7.48 21.79
C LYS A 86 -6.66 -5.99 21.85
N GLY A 87 -7.68 -5.16 21.72
CA GLY A 87 -7.56 -3.71 21.80
C GLY A 87 -6.61 -3.16 20.72
N PHE A 88 -5.65 -2.34 21.14
CA PHE A 88 -4.72 -1.64 20.24
C PHE A 88 -3.84 -2.59 19.42
N PHE A 89 -3.40 -3.73 19.98
CA PHE A 89 -2.51 -4.67 19.29
C PHE A 89 -3.14 -5.35 18.08
N LYS A 90 -4.48 -5.35 17.97
CA LYS A 90 -5.20 -5.83 16.78
C LYS A 90 -5.04 -4.92 15.56
N LEU A 91 -4.55 -3.69 15.76
CA LEU A 91 -4.29 -2.71 14.69
C LEU A 91 -2.95 -2.91 13.99
N VAL A 92 -2.03 -3.65 14.60
CA VAL A 92 -0.62 -3.71 14.17
C VAL A 92 -0.07 -5.14 13.98
N PRO A 93 -0.85 -6.13 13.48
CA PRO A 93 -0.36 -7.49 13.32
C PRO A 93 0.80 -7.58 12.32
N ILE A 94 0.71 -6.87 11.19
CA ILE A 94 1.74 -6.83 10.16
C ILE A 94 3.05 -6.27 10.72
N MET A 95 2.97 -5.19 11.52
CA MET A 95 4.14 -4.61 12.18
C MET A 95 4.79 -5.60 13.16
N ALA A 96 4.00 -6.37 13.92
CA ALA A 96 4.53 -7.39 14.81
C ALA A 96 5.27 -8.50 14.03
N GLY A 97 4.74 -8.90 12.88
CA GLY A 97 5.42 -9.80 11.94
C GLY A 97 6.75 -9.26 11.48
N ILE A 98 6.75 -8.06 10.86
CA ILE A 98 7.97 -7.42 10.34
C ILE A 98 9.04 -7.27 11.44
N VAL A 99 8.65 -6.81 12.64
CA VAL A 99 9.58 -6.68 13.78
C VAL A 99 10.16 -8.03 14.17
N THR A 100 9.34 -9.08 14.25
CA THR A 100 9.82 -10.42 14.58
C THR A 100 10.73 -10.99 13.50
N GLY A 101 10.36 -10.82 12.22
CA GLY A 101 11.18 -11.21 11.07
C GLY A 101 12.53 -10.50 11.08
N TYR A 102 12.55 -9.21 11.42
CA TYR A 102 13.78 -8.44 11.56
C TYR A 102 14.64 -8.95 12.73
N VAL A 103 14.06 -9.23 13.89
CA VAL A 103 14.78 -9.84 15.04
C VAL A 103 15.37 -11.21 14.67
N MET A 104 14.61 -12.05 13.97
CA MET A 104 15.11 -13.33 13.46
C MET A 104 16.25 -13.12 12.45
N SER A 105 16.14 -12.12 11.58
CA SER A 105 17.18 -11.76 10.63
C SER A 105 18.49 -11.34 11.31
N LEU A 106 18.39 -10.64 12.45
CA LEU A 106 19.56 -10.32 13.28
C LEU A 106 20.22 -11.59 13.85
N ALA A 107 19.42 -12.54 14.32
CA ALA A 107 19.93 -13.81 14.84
C ALA A 107 20.63 -14.66 13.77
N PHE A 108 20.15 -14.60 12.51
CA PHE A 108 20.80 -15.25 11.36
C PHE A 108 21.96 -14.44 10.76
N GLY A 109 22.22 -13.22 11.24
CA GLY A 109 23.32 -12.39 10.76
C GLY A 109 23.17 -11.89 9.32
N VAL A 110 21.93 -11.78 8.82
CA VAL A 110 21.64 -11.38 7.42
C VAL A 110 21.32 -9.90 7.25
N VAL A 111 21.49 -9.11 8.31
CA VAL A 111 21.23 -7.65 8.33
C VAL A 111 22.53 -6.88 8.15
N ASP A 112 22.59 -6.03 7.13
CA ASP A 112 23.69 -5.09 6.92
C ASP A 112 23.33 -3.70 7.49
N PHE A 113 24.14 -3.23 8.45
CA PHE A 113 23.98 -1.93 9.11
C PHE A 113 24.75 -0.79 8.44
N THR A 114 25.56 -1.10 7.43
CA THR A 114 26.36 -0.11 6.68
C THR A 114 25.52 1.08 6.17
N PRO A 115 24.31 0.87 5.59
CA PRO A 115 23.46 1.99 5.15
C PRO A 115 23.10 2.95 6.28
N ILE A 116 22.85 2.43 7.49
CA ILE A 116 22.52 3.26 8.65
C ILE A 116 23.72 4.12 9.04
N GLN A 117 24.94 3.57 9.04
CA GLN A 117 26.13 4.33 9.41
C GLN A 117 26.40 5.47 8.42
N GLN A 118 26.24 5.21 7.13
CA GLN A 118 26.52 6.16 6.04
C GLN A 118 25.43 7.22 5.83
N ALA A 119 24.18 6.94 6.22
CA ALA A 119 23.08 7.86 5.99
C ALA A 119 23.19 9.14 6.84
N ALA A 120 22.86 10.28 6.26
CA ALA A 120 22.70 11.53 6.99
C ALA A 120 21.43 11.51 7.87
N TRP A 121 21.40 12.32 8.93
CA TRP A 121 20.19 12.51 9.73
C TRP A 121 19.08 13.22 8.95
N PHE A 122 19.46 14.25 8.19
CA PHE A 122 18.57 14.94 7.25
C PHE A 122 18.98 14.58 5.83
N ALA A 123 18.03 14.08 5.03
CA ALA A 123 18.23 13.75 3.63
C ALA A 123 16.99 14.15 2.84
N VAL A 124 17.18 14.79 1.68
CA VAL A 124 16.07 15.11 0.77
C VAL A 124 15.77 13.87 -0.09
N PRO A 125 14.50 13.44 -0.22
CA PRO A 125 14.14 12.35 -1.11
C PRO A 125 14.60 12.60 -2.55
N ASN A 126 15.01 11.54 -3.25
CA ASN A 126 15.35 11.64 -4.66
C ASN A 126 14.09 11.86 -5.49
N PHE A 127 14.15 12.82 -6.40
CA PHE A 127 13.07 13.14 -7.32
C PHE A 127 13.43 12.69 -8.74
N THR A 128 12.49 12.03 -9.40
CA THR A 128 12.64 11.61 -10.80
C THR A 128 11.57 12.28 -11.64
N PHE A 129 11.98 13.05 -12.64
CA PHE A 129 11.03 13.70 -13.54
C PHE A 129 10.37 12.70 -14.49
N PRO A 130 9.08 12.89 -14.85
CA PRO A 130 8.38 11.98 -15.74
C PRO A 130 8.90 12.09 -17.18
N GLU A 131 9.08 10.94 -17.83
CA GLU A 131 9.37 10.84 -19.27
C GLU A 131 8.11 10.47 -20.05
N PHE A 132 7.90 11.11 -21.21
CA PHE A 132 6.75 10.81 -22.05
C PHE A 132 7.08 9.67 -23.03
N ASN A 133 6.53 8.48 -22.76
CA ASN A 133 6.65 7.33 -23.63
C ASN A 133 5.26 6.77 -23.98
N ILE A 134 4.88 6.84 -25.25
CA ILE A 134 3.53 6.45 -25.68
C ILE A 134 3.20 4.97 -25.43
N ASN A 135 4.20 4.08 -25.56
CA ASN A 135 4.01 2.65 -25.33
C ASN A 135 3.76 2.37 -23.84
N ALA A 136 4.55 3.00 -22.96
CA ALA A 136 4.34 2.91 -21.51
C ALA A 136 2.98 3.49 -21.10
N ILE A 137 2.54 4.58 -21.75
CA ILE A 137 1.23 5.19 -21.50
C ILE A 137 0.10 4.23 -21.87
N LEU A 138 0.14 3.66 -23.08
CA LEU A 138 -0.89 2.72 -23.55
C LEU A 138 -0.96 1.47 -22.66
N PHE A 139 0.18 1.01 -22.13
CA PHE A 139 0.24 -0.09 -21.18
C PHE A 139 -0.35 0.29 -19.80
N MET A 140 -0.10 1.51 -19.32
CA MET A 140 -0.55 1.95 -18.00
C MET A 140 -2.06 2.24 -17.92
N ILE A 141 -2.71 2.57 -19.05
CA ILE A 141 -4.17 2.85 -19.08
C ILE A 141 -5.00 1.68 -18.54
N PRO A 142 -4.88 0.44 -19.04
CA PRO A 142 -5.63 -0.69 -18.50
C PRO A 142 -5.21 -1.06 -17.08
N VAL A 143 -3.91 -0.91 -16.73
CA VAL A 143 -3.40 -1.18 -15.38
C VAL A 143 -4.06 -0.26 -14.35
N ALA A 144 -4.35 0.99 -14.71
CA ALA A 144 -5.01 1.94 -13.83
C ALA A 144 -6.42 1.49 -13.40
N ILE A 145 -7.11 0.65 -14.20
CA ILE A 145 -8.47 0.19 -13.89
C ILE A 145 -8.50 -0.58 -12.57
N ALA A 146 -7.48 -1.41 -12.29
CA ALA A 146 -7.44 -2.24 -11.08
C ALA A 146 -7.50 -1.39 -9.79
N PRO A 147 -6.60 -0.40 -9.57
CA PRO A 147 -6.71 0.45 -8.39
C PRO A 147 -7.93 1.41 -8.43
N ALA A 148 -8.53 1.68 -9.60
CA ALA A 148 -9.81 2.40 -9.63
C ALA A 148 -10.95 1.55 -9.07
N VAL A 149 -10.96 0.24 -9.33
CA VAL A 149 -11.92 -0.70 -8.72
C VAL A 149 -11.66 -0.84 -7.22
N GLU A 150 -10.39 -0.90 -6.82
CA GLU A 150 -9.96 -0.91 -5.41
C GLU A 150 -10.45 0.35 -4.67
N HIS A 151 -10.26 1.54 -5.24
CA HIS A 151 -10.77 2.82 -4.70
C HIS A 151 -12.28 2.76 -4.45
N VAL A 152 -13.06 2.20 -5.39
CA VAL A 152 -14.51 2.04 -5.19
C VAL A 152 -14.82 1.09 -4.04
N GLY A 153 -14.09 -0.03 -3.94
CA GLY A 153 -14.20 -0.99 -2.85
C GLY A 153 -13.92 -0.37 -1.49
N ASP A 154 -12.84 0.40 -1.38
CA ASP A 154 -12.46 1.10 -0.16
C ASP A 154 -13.47 2.17 0.25
N MET A 155 -13.98 2.93 -0.72
CA MET A 155 -15.03 3.92 -0.46
C MET A 155 -16.31 3.25 0.06
N LEU A 156 -16.66 2.06 -0.42
CA LEU A 156 -17.78 1.26 0.11
C LEU A 156 -17.47 0.76 1.53
N ALA A 157 -16.26 0.25 1.77
CA ALA A 157 -15.84 -0.26 3.07
C ALA A 157 -15.87 0.83 4.15
N ILE A 158 -15.27 1.99 3.89
CA ILE A 158 -15.26 3.11 4.84
C ILE A 158 -16.65 3.73 5.02
N SER A 159 -17.50 3.71 3.98
CA SER A 159 -18.89 4.14 4.10
C SER A 159 -19.67 3.27 5.08
N ASN A 160 -19.50 1.95 4.99
CA ASN A 160 -20.11 0.99 5.91
C ASN A 160 -19.58 1.13 7.34
N VAL A 161 -18.27 1.32 7.51
CA VAL A 161 -17.63 1.48 8.82
C VAL A 161 -18.08 2.75 9.55
N THR A 162 -18.24 3.84 8.80
CA THR A 162 -18.60 5.15 9.36
C THR A 162 -20.11 5.44 9.38
N GLY A 163 -20.92 4.58 8.76
CA GLY A 163 -22.36 4.75 8.63
C GLY A 163 -22.76 5.94 7.74
N LYS A 164 -21.89 6.37 6.83
CA LYS A 164 -22.11 7.52 5.93
C LYS A 164 -21.84 7.11 4.49
N ASP A 165 -22.77 7.43 3.60
CA ASP A 165 -22.61 7.16 2.17
C ASP A 165 -21.70 8.19 1.49
N TYR A 166 -20.41 7.87 1.40
CA TYR A 166 -19.43 8.73 0.75
C TYR A 166 -19.50 8.67 -0.78
N LEU A 167 -20.15 7.65 -1.36
CA LEU A 167 -20.42 7.61 -2.80
C LEU A 167 -21.39 8.70 -3.22
N LYS A 168 -22.29 9.11 -2.31
CA LYS A 168 -23.19 10.25 -2.49
C LYS A 168 -22.61 11.58 -2.02
N LYS A 169 -22.05 11.66 -0.80
CA LYS A 169 -21.43 12.88 -0.25
C LYS A 169 -20.14 12.55 0.50
N PRO A 170 -18.95 13.00 0.05
CA PRO A 170 -18.69 14.08 -0.91
C PRO A 170 -18.93 13.69 -2.38
N GLY A 171 -19.14 12.41 -2.66
CA GLY A 171 -19.44 11.90 -3.98
C GLY A 171 -18.25 11.18 -4.59
N LEU A 172 -18.49 9.99 -5.18
CA LEU A 172 -17.42 9.17 -5.76
C LEU A 172 -16.61 9.91 -6.84
N HIS A 173 -17.26 10.80 -7.60
CA HIS A 173 -16.58 11.65 -8.58
C HIS A 173 -15.49 12.53 -7.96
N ARG A 174 -15.68 13.03 -6.73
CA ARG A 174 -14.67 13.87 -6.04
C ARG A 174 -13.56 13.04 -5.45
N THR A 175 -13.89 11.89 -4.87
CA THR A 175 -12.87 11.01 -4.27
C THR A 175 -11.97 10.41 -5.34
N MET A 176 -12.56 9.95 -6.47
CA MET A 176 -11.81 9.41 -7.61
C MET A 176 -10.96 10.48 -8.29
N ALA A 177 -11.50 11.69 -8.49
CA ALA A 177 -10.71 12.79 -9.04
C ALA A 177 -9.60 13.24 -8.09
N GLY A 178 -9.86 13.25 -6.78
CA GLY A 178 -8.86 13.57 -5.76
C GLY A 178 -7.69 12.58 -5.77
N ASP A 179 -7.99 11.29 -5.85
CA ASP A 179 -6.97 10.23 -5.97
C ASP A 179 -6.19 10.36 -7.29
N GLY A 180 -6.87 10.61 -8.40
CA GLY A 180 -6.22 10.88 -9.69
C GLY A 180 -5.27 12.09 -9.65
N ILE A 181 -5.68 13.18 -9.00
CA ILE A 181 -4.83 14.37 -8.79
C ILE A 181 -3.64 14.04 -7.90
N ALA A 182 -3.84 13.28 -6.82
CA ALA A 182 -2.77 12.85 -5.94
C ALA A 182 -1.75 11.96 -6.66
N THR A 183 -2.22 11.03 -7.49
CA THR A 183 -1.37 10.17 -8.33
C THR A 183 -0.59 10.98 -9.36
N MET A 184 -1.23 11.97 -10.00
CA MET A 184 -0.54 12.87 -10.94
C MET A 184 0.57 13.65 -10.22
N ALA A 185 0.24 14.30 -9.10
CA ALA A 185 1.19 15.06 -8.29
C ALA A 185 2.36 14.19 -7.81
N ALA A 186 2.08 13.01 -7.24
CA ALA A 186 3.10 12.05 -6.81
C ALA A 186 4.05 11.68 -7.96
N SER A 187 3.50 11.36 -9.13
CA SER A 187 4.30 10.95 -10.28
C SER A 187 5.14 12.07 -10.91
N MET A 188 4.80 13.34 -10.70
CA MET A 188 5.65 14.47 -11.13
C MET A 188 6.97 14.52 -10.35
N PHE A 189 6.97 13.98 -9.14
CA PHE A 189 8.13 13.86 -8.26
C PHE A 189 8.78 12.47 -8.34
N GLY A 190 8.31 11.60 -9.24
CA GLY A 190 8.86 10.25 -9.42
C GLY A 190 8.32 9.20 -8.45
N ALA A 191 7.33 9.55 -7.63
CA ALA A 191 6.66 8.59 -6.76
C ALA A 191 5.71 7.68 -7.56
N PRO A 192 5.52 6.41 -7.12
CA PRO A 192 4.60 5.49 -7.76
C PRO A 192 3.14 5.99 -7.68
N PRO A 193 2.23 5.47 -8.53
CA PRO A 193 0.80 5.70 -8.38
C PRO A 193 0.32 5.35 -6.98
N ASN A 194 -0.57 6.17 -6.42
CA ASN A 194 -1.18 5.95 -5.11
C ASN A 194 -2.65 5.54 -5.28
N THR A 195 -3.20 4.96 -4.20
CA THR A 195 -4.61 4.60 -4.05
C THR A 195 -4.96 4.65 -2.56
N THR A 196 -6.22 4.45 -2.21
CA THR A 196 -6.68 4.35 -0.82
C THR A 196 -6.16 3.07 -0.15
N TYR A 197 -5.98 3.11 1.17
CA TYR A 197 -5.51 1.97 1.95
C TYR A 197 -6.65 1.35 2.78
N SER A 198 -6.97 0.09 2.48
CA SER A 198 -8.02 -0.68 3.17
C SER A 198 -7.70 -0.93 4.66
N GLU A 199 -6.42 -1.03 5.02
CA GLU A 199 -5.94 -1.21 6.40
C GLU A 199 -6.32 -0.03 7.28
N VAL A 200 -6.30 1.19 6.73
CA VAL A 200 -6.73 2.40 7.43
C VAL A 200 -8.22 2.33 7.77
N THR A 201 -9.03 1.76 6.88
CA THR A 201 -10.46 1.52 7.14
C THR A 201 -10.66 0.54 8.30
N GLY A 202 -9.85 -0.53 8.37
CA GLY A 202 -9.81 -1.43 9.51
C GLY A 202 -9.45 -0.73 10.82
N ALA A 203 -8.46 0.18 10.77
CA ALA A 203 -8.06 0.96 11.93
C ALA A 203 -9.15 1.93 12.40
N VAL A 204 -9.83 2.62 11.48
CA VAL A 204 -10.98 3.49 11.79
C VAL A 204 -12.13 2.68 12.40
N MET A 205 -12.37 1.45 11.93
CA MET A 205 -13.43 0.58 12.47
C MET A 205 -13.22 0.26 13.95
N LEU A 206 -11.97 -0.01 14.34
CA LEU A 206 -11.58 -0.40 15.70
C LEU A 206 -11.42 0.81 16.64
N THR A 207 -10.80 1.89 16.16
CA THR A 207 -10.55 3.10 16.97
C THR A 207 -11.76 4.02 17.07
N LYS A 208 -12.74 3.89 16.17
CA LYS A 208 -13.89 4.81 16.01
C LYS A 208 -13.46 6.26 15.79
N ALA A 209 -12.25 6.48 15.32
CA ALA A 209 -11.67 7.79 15.06
C ALA A 209 -12.09 8.29 13.66
N PHE A 210 -13.30 8.84 13.56
CA PHE A 210 -13.89 9.28 12.28
C PHE A 210 -13.47 10.68 11.82
N ASN A 211 -12.64 11.39 12.60
CA ASN A 211 -12.22 12.73 12.26
C ASN A 211 -11.13 12.69 11.17
N PRO A 212 -11.38 13.20 9.95
CA PRO A 212 -10.39 13.17 8.87
C PRO A 212 -9.13 13.99 9.14
N VAL A 213 -9.17 14.94 10.09
CA VAL A 213 -8.00 15.72 10.52
C VAL A 213 -6.88 14.81 11.04
N ILE A 214 -7.21 13.65 11.59
CA ILE A 214 -6.22 12.66 12.06
C ILE A 214 -5.36 12.18 10.88
N MET A 215 -5.94 12.02 9.68
CA MET A 215 -5.18 11.65 8.49
C MET A 215 -4.27 12.77 8.00
N THR A 216 -4.65 14.03 8.21
CA THR A 216 -3.75 15.17 7.93
C THR A 216 -2.50 15.12 8.82
N TRP A 217 -2.65 14.83 10.11
CA TRP A 217 -1.50 14.66 11.01
C TRP A 217 -0.63 13.47 10.61
N ALA A 218 -1.23 12.35 10.20
CA ALA A 218 -0.49 11.21 9.68
C ALA A 218 0.30 11.57 8.42
N ALA A 219 -0.30 12.30 7.47
CA ALA A 219 0.36 12.76 6.25
C ALA A 219 1.52 13.74 6.52
N VAL A 220 1.33 14.71 7.41
CA VAL A 220 2.39 15.64 7.81
C VAL A 220 3.52 14.89 8.51
N THR A 221 3.19 13.94 9.38
CA THR A 221 4.19 13.10 10.06
C THR A 221 4.99 12.28 9.05
N ALA A 222 4.32 11.62 8.09
CA ALA A 222 4.99 10.86 7.03
C ALA A 222 5.89 11.76 6.17
N LEU A 223 5.45 12.99 5.85
CA LEU A 223 6.25 13.96 5.12
C LEU A 223 7.52 14.33 5.88
N VAL A 224 7.43 14.66 7.18
CA VAL A 224 8.60 14.97 8.02
C VAL A 224 9.53 13.77 8.11
N LEU A 225 8.99 12.57 8.33
CA LEU A 225 9.76 11.32 8.41
C LEU A 225 10.48 10.99 7.11
N ALA A 226 9.95 11.38 5.95
CA ALA A 226 10.61 11.20 4.66
C ALA A 226 11.94 11.97 4.55
N PHE A 227 12.12 13.05 5.33
CA PHE A 227 13.39 13.80 5.39
C PHE A 227 14.39 13.23 6.40
N VAL A 228 14.00 12.22 7.18
CA VAL A 228 14.87 11.57 8.16
C VAL A 228 15.67 10.47 7.47
N GLY A 229 16.88 10.78 7.00
CA GLY A 229 17.70 9.85 6.20
C GLY A 229 18.03 8.55 6.93
N LYS A 230 18.26 8.61 8.26
CA LYS A 230 18.46 7.42 9.10
C LYS A 230 17.24 6.49 9.11
N LEU A 231 16.03 7.03 9.09
CA LEU A 231 14.81 6.21 9.04
C LEU A 231 14.73 5.45 7.72
N GLY A 232 14.97 6.14 6.59
CA GLY A 232 15.05 5.50 5.28
C GLY A 232 16.11 4.39 5.23
N ALA A 233 17.28 4.64 5.82
CA ALA A 233 18.33 3.64 5.92
C ALA A 233 17.95 2.42 6.78
N VAL A 234 17.26 2.62 7.92
CA VAL A 234 16.73 1.53 8.73
C VAL A 234 15.78 0.66 7.91
N LEU A 235 14.86 1.27 7.16
CA LEU A 235 13.92 0.50 6.31
C LEU A 235 14.66 -0.32 5.24
N GLN A 236 15.76 0.19 4.69
CA GLN A 236 16.59 -0.53 3.73
C GLN A 236 17.35 -1.72 4.34
N THR A 237 17.58 -1.72 5.66
CA THR A 237 18.23 -2.86 6.34
C THR A 237 17.31 -4.05 6.55
N ILE A 238 15.99 -3.88 6.39
CA ILE A 238 15.02 -4.96 6.64
C ILE A 238 15.13 -6.01 5.53
N PRO A 239 15.53 -7.25 5.84
CA PRO A 239 15.73 -8.26 4.80
C PRO A 239 14.43 -8.72 4.17
N VAL A 240 14.51 -9.09 2.89
CA VAL A 240 13.36 -9.47 2.05
C VAL A 240 12.41 -10.51 2.68
N PRO A 241 12.88 -11.59 3.34
CA PRO A 241 11.98 -12.56 3.99
C PRO A 241 11.09 -11.97 5.09
N SER A 242 11.52 -10.87 5.71
CA SER A 242 10.73 -10.18 6.74
C SER A 242 9.55 -9.41 6.15
N TRP A 243 9.68 -8.96 4.89
CA TRP A 243 8.64 -8.25 4.16
C TRP A 243 7.57 -9.16 3.56
N ALA A 244 7.79 -10.48 3.53
CA ALA A 244 6.88 -11.42 2.89
C ALA A 244 5.51 -11.58 3.58
N VAL A 245 5.31 -10.92 4.73
CA VAL A 245 4.02 -10.86 5.44
C VAL A 245 3.17 -9.65 5.07
N LEU A 246 3.68 -8.77 4.20
CA LEU A 246 2.92 -7.72 3.51
C LEU A 246 2.25 -8.30 2.27
#